data_AF-A0A8K0RKC7-F1
#
_entry.id   AF-A0A8K0RKC7-F1
#
_cell.length_a   1.000
_cell.length_b   1.000
_cell.length_c   1.000
_cell.angle_alpha   90.00
_cell.angle_beta   90.00
_cell.angle_gamma   90.00
#
_symmetry.space_group_name_H-M   'P 1'
#
loop_
_entity.id
_entity.type
_entity.pdbx_description
1 polymer ?
#
loop_
_entity_poly.entity_id
_entity_poly.type
_entity_poly.pdbx_seq_one_letter_code
_entity_poly.pdbx_strand_id
1 'polypeptide(L)'
;MDSLTGQVSAIVAKHDELERKCAEQQAELEDLRAQNQDYFNEKKVSDDVRVQLEAKIDEKDYEILKLNVLLDNWKTDCKVFKDELTKVRTEYERLSGKHVTAKEKCRNGDAKLALRELQIKNMITIMRRKLATNRVILVALRAAHKVLPTLKEKRRYARILELAKQAPHKDGVSRELVGVLQEAGFKLSWVEPGATTQTPEQTPEEPTTAAAEKDTDMQTSPQEVAN
;
A
#
# COMPACT_ATOMS: atom_id res chain seq x y z
N MET A 1 95.96 -89.35 24.74
CA MET A 1 95.64 -88.47 23.59
C MET A 1 94.13 -88.26 23.44
N ASP A 2 93.27 -89.08 24.06
CA ASP A 2 91.80 -89.07 23.81
C ASP A 2 91.02 -87.89 24.43
N SER A 3 91.55 -87.22 25.46
CA SER A 3 90.89 -86.07 26.12
C SER A 3 90.88 -84.79 25.26
N LEU A 4 91.95 -84.56 24.49
CA LEU A 4 92.07 -83.39 23.60
C LEU A 4 91.15 -83.53 22.38
N THR A 5 91.04 -84.73 21.81
CA THR A 5 90.21 -85.01 20.63
C THR A 5 88.71 -84.81 20.91
N GLY A 6 88.26 -85.18 22.12
CA GLY A 6 86.88 -84.94 22.56
C GLY A 6 86.56 -83.46 22.80
N GLN A 7 87.51 -82.70 23.36
CA GLN A 7 87.35 -81.25 23.53
C GLN A 7 87.31 -80.52 22.19
N VAL A 8 88.18 -80.90 21.23
CA VAL A 8 88.17 -80.33 19.88
C VAL A 8 86.85 -80.61 19.16
N SER A 9 86.31 -81.83 19.25
CA SER A 9 85.01 -82.17 18.64
C SER A 9 83.85 -81.36 19.24
N ALA A 10 83.85 -81.14 20.56
CA ALA A 10 82.84 -80.32 21.23
C ALA A 10 82.95 -78.81 20.88
N ILE A 11 84.17 -78.32 20.65
CA ILE A 11 84.42 -76.95 20.19
C ILE A 11 83.92 -76.78 18.75
N VAL A 12 84.21 -77.73 17.86
CA VAL A 12 83.74 -77.71 16.46
C VAL A 12 82.22 -77.73 16.41
N ALA A 13 81.56 -78.63 17.14
CA ALA A 13 80.10 -78.68 17.18
C ALA A 13 79.46 -77.36 17.70
N LYS A 14 80.07 -76.72 18.69
CA LYS A 14 79.64 -75.39 19.17
C LYS A 14 79.89 -74.30 18.15
N HIS A 15 80.99 -74.37 17.41
CA HIS A 15 81.30 -73.42 16.34
C HIS A 15 80.25 -73.51 15.23
N ASP A 16 79.93 -74.72 14.76
CA ASP A 16 78.90 -74.96 13.75
C ASP A 16 77.51 -74.48 14.22
N GLU A 17 77.17 -74.70 15.51
CA GLU A 17 75.92 -74.20 16.10
C GLU A 17 75.86 -72.66 16.13
N LEU A 18 76.98 -72.01 16.48
CA LEU A 18 77.08 -70.55 16.48
C LEU A 18 77.01 -69.99 15.06
N GLU A 19 77.64 -70.62 14.08
CA GLU A 19 77.55 -70.22 12.68
C GLU A 19 76.11 -70.32 12.17
N ARG A 20 75.39 -71.40 12.51
CA ARG A 20 73.96 -71.53 12.18
C ARG A 20 73.14 -70.41 12.81
N LYS A 21 73.36 -70.09 14.09
CA LYS A 21 72.65 -68.99 14.77
C LYS A 21 72.98 -67.63 14.15
N CYS A 22 74.23 -67.38 13.80
CA CYS A 22 74.63 -66.17 13.10
C CYS A 22 73.94 -66.07 11.73
N ALA A 23 73.84 -67.16 10.97
CA ALA A 23 73.14 -67.18 9.69
C ALA A 23 71.63 -66.94 9.85
N GLU A 24 71.00 -67.52 10.88
CA GLU A 24 69.59 -67.29 11.20
C GLU A 24 69.31 -65.83 11.60
N GLN A 25 70.13 -65.26 12.48
CA GLN A 25 70.02 -63.86 12.87
C GLN A 25 70.28 -62.90 11.71
N GLN A 26 71.21 -63.26 10.81
CA GLN A 26 71.49 -62.47 9.61
C GLN A 26 70.27 -62.46 8.67
N ALA A 27 69.63 -63.61 8.46
CA ALA A 27 68.42 -63.72 7.65
C ALA A 27 67.24 -62.94 8.26
N GLU A 28 67.06 -63.02 9.59
CA GLU A 28 66.04 -62.25 10.30
C GLU A 28 66.28 -60.74 10.21
N LEU A 29 67.54 -60.29 10.32
CA LEU A 29 67.90 -58.88 10.14
C LEU A 29 67.63 -58.38 8.72
N GLU A 30 67.85 -59.21 7.71
CA GLU A 30 67.54 -58.89 6.31
C GLU A 30 66.02 -58.78 6.08
N ASP A 31 65.23 -59.69 6.65
CA ASP A 31 63.76 -59.64 6.57
C ASP A 31 63.21 -58.41 7.29
N LEU A 32 63.68 -58.12 8.51
CA LEU A 32 63.28 -56.92 9.26
C LEU A 32 63.68 -55.63 8.54
N ARG A 33 64.80 -55.61 7.82
CA ARG A 33 65.18 -54.45 6.98
C ARG A 33 64.23 -54.28 5.80
N ALA A 34 63.83 -55.37 5.14
CA ALA A 34 62.85 -55.33 4.06
C ALA A 34 61.49 -54.82 4.56
N GLN A 35 60.98 -55.37 5.67
CA GLN A 35 59.72 -54.93 6.27
C GLN A 35 59.76 -53.45 6.68
N ASN A 36 60.85 -52.98 7.29
CA ASN A 36 61.00 -51.56 7.63
C ASN A 36 60.99 -50.66 6.39
N GLN A 37 61.58 -51.11 5.29
CA GLN A 37 61.56 -50.37 4.03
C GLN A 37 60.14 -50.30 3.45
N ASP A 38 59.37 -51.39 3.53
CA ASP A 38 57.98 -51.43 3.09
C ASP A 38 57.09 -50.51 3.93
N TYR A 39 57.19 -50.57 5.27
CA TYR A 39 56.48 -49.66 6.16
C TYR A 39 56.84 -48.19 5.92
N PHE A 40 58.10 -47.90 5.61
CA PHE A 40 58.52 -46.55 5.26
C PHE A 40 57.85 -46.06 3.96
N ASN A 41 57.79 -46.92 2.95
CA ASN A 41 57.13 -46.62 1.67
C ASN A 41 55.62 -46.42 1.85
N GLU A 42 54.95 -47.31 2.60
CA GLU A 42 53.53 -47.20 2.91
C GLU A 42 53.21 -45.92 3.68
N LYS A 43 54.01 -45.60 4.70
CA LYS A 43 53.86 -44.36 5.48
C LYS A 43 53.99 -43.13 4.58
N LYS A 44 54.97 -43.13 3.67
CA LYS A 44 55.15 -42.03 2.70
C LYS A 44 53.90 -41.83 1.83
N VAL A 45 53.35 -42.92 1.27
CA VAL A 45 52.12 -42.86 0.47
C VAL A 45 50.95 -42.36 1.32
N SER A 46 50.83 -42.83 2.56
CA SER A 46 49.78 -42.37 3.47
C SER A 46 49.89 -40.88 3.81
N ASP A 47 51.11 -40.37 4.03
CA ASP A 47 51.37 -38.96 4.28
C ASP A 47 51.03 -38.11 3.04
N ASP A 48 51.40 -38.56 1.84
CA ASP A 48 51.06 -37.89 0.57
C ASP A 48 49.53 -37.82 0.37
N VAL A 49 48.80 -38.91 0.66
CA VAL A 49 47.33 -38.93 0.59
C VAL A 49 46.71 -37.99 1.62
N ARG A 50 47.25 -37.93 2.85
CA ARG A 50 46.77 -37.00 3.89
C ARG A 50 46.86 -35.55 3.40
N VAL A 51 48.01 -35.14 2.86
CA VAL A 51 48.22 -33.78 2.35
C VAL A 51 47.24 -33.45 1.22
N GLN A 52 46.97 -34.40 0.32
CA GLN A 52 45.98 -34.19 -0.75
C GLN A 52 44.55 -34.04 -0.22
N LEU A 53 44.19 -34.78 0.83
CA LEU A 53 42.87 -34.67 1.45
C LEU A 53 42.70 -33.36 2.21
N GLU A 54 43.73 -32.92 2.96
CA GLU A 54 43.74 -31.62 3.64
C GLU A 54 43.52 -30.47 2.64
N ALA A 55 44.25 -30.47 1.52
CA ALA A 55 44.06 -29.44 0.48
C ALA A 55 42.63 -29.44 -0.12
N LYS A 56 42.01 -30.62 -0.28
CA LYS A 56 40.63 -30.72 -0.76
C LYS A 56 39.61 -30.23 0.28
N ILE A 57 39.88 -30.45 1.56
CA ILE A 57 39.04 -29.93 2.65
C ILE A 57 39.07 -28.40 2.62
N ASP A 58 40.26 -27.81 2.53
CA ASP A 58 40.41 -26.34 2.45
C ASP A 58 39.68 -25.74 1.24
N GLU A 59 39.76 -26.40 0.07
CA GLU A 59 39.03 -25.99 -1.13
C GLU A 59 37.51 -26.02 -0.90
N LYS A 60 37.01 -27.08 -0.25
CA LYS A 60 35.57 -27.23 0.03
C LYS A 60 35.09 -26.26 1.09
N ASP A 61 35.88 -25.97 2.11
CA ASP A 61 35.56 -24.97 3.13
C ASP A 61 35.44 -23.57 2.51
N TYR A 62 36.32 -23.23 1.56
CA TYR A 62 36.21 -21.99 0.81
C TYR A 62 34.92 -21.92 -0.04
N GLU A 63 34.57 -23.03 -0.70
CA GLU A 63 33.34 -23.12 -1.49
C GLU A 63 32.08 -22.97 -0.61
N ILE A 64 32.05 -23.62 0.55
CA ILE A 64 30.98 -23.49 1.56
C ILE A 64 30.85 -22.05 2.02
N LEU A 65 31.98 -21.39 2.34
CA LEU A 65 31.97 -19.99 2.77
C LEU A 65 31.39 -19.07 1.69
N LYS A 66 31.79 -19.26 0.43
CA LYS A 66 31.27 -18.49 -0.71
C LYS A 66 29.75 -18.68 -0.87
N LEU A 67 29.27 -19.92 -0.78
CA LEU A 67 27.84 -20.22 -0.87
C LEU A 67 27.05 -19.61 0.29
N ASN A 68 27.60 -19.60 1.50
CA ASN A 68 26.97 -18.97 2.67
C ASN A 68 26.80 -17.45 2.47
N VAL A 69 27.82 -16.75 1.96
CA VAL A 69 27.71 -15.32 1.63
C VAL A 69 26.61 -15.06 0.61
N LEU A 70 26.54 -15.87 -0.46
CA LEU A 70 25.48 -15.76 -1.47
C LEU A 70 24.09 -16.02 -0.87
N LEU A 71 23.97 -17.01 0.00
CA LEU A 71 22.72 -17.34 0.68
C LEU A 71 22.26 -16.20 1.59
N ASP A 72 23.18 -15.57 2.31
CA ASP A 72 22.84 -14.44 3.19
C ASP A 72 22.42 -13.20 2.40
N ASN A 73 23.09 -12.91 1.27
CA ASN A 73 22.64 -11.87 0.34
C ASN A 73 21.23 -12.15 -0.20
N TRP A 74 20.94 -13.39 -0.59
CA TRP A 74 19.60 -13.78 -1.02
C TRP A 74 18.55 -13.61 0.09
N LYS A 75 18.90 -13.91 1.34
CA LYS A 75 18.01 -13.67 2.49
C LYS A 75 17.76 -12.18 2.70
N THR A 76 18.77 -11.32 2.55
CA THR A 76 18.59 -9.86 2.67
C THR A 76 17.71 -9.32 1.56
N ASP A 77 17.93 -9.74 0.31
CA ASP A 77 17.14 -9.32 -0.84
C ASP A 77 15.66 -9.74 -0.68
N CYS A 78 15.42 -10.99 -0.24
CA CYS A 78 14.06 -11.46 0.06
C CYS A 78 13.36 -10.60 1.13
N LYS A 79 14.08 -10.12 2.15
CA LYS A 79 13.51 -9.23 3.17
C LYS A 79 13.14 -7.87 2.56
N VAL A 80 14.04 -7.29 1.77
CA VAL A 80 13.78 -6.01 1.07
C VAL A 80 12.55 -6.11 0.18
N PHE A 81 12.44 -7.14 -0.66
CA PHE A 81 11.28 -7.33 -1.52
C PHE A 81 9.98 -7.53 -0.74
N LYS A 82 10.02 -8.24 0.40
CA LYS A 82 8.85 -8.42 1.27
C LYS A 82 8.38 -7.09 1.86
N ASP A 83 9.31 -6.24 2.29
CA ASP A 83 8.99 -4.92 2.85
C ASP A 83 8.44 -3.99 1.77
N GLU A 84 9.02 -3.98 0.58
CA GLU A 84 8.52 -3.23 -0.58
C GLU A 84 7.13 -3.68 -1.00
N LEU A 85 6.89 -4.99 -1.07
CA LEU A 85 5.57 -5.55 -1.39
C LEU A 85 4.51 -5.11 -0.35
N THR A 86 4.90 -5.08 0.92
CA THR A 86 4.01 -4.62 2.01
C THR A 86 3.67 -3.14 1.84
N LYS A 87 4.66 -2.29 1.51
CA LYS A 87 4.44 -0.85 1.22
C LYS A 87 3.52 -0.63 0.02
N VAL A 88 3.71 -1.39 -1.05
CA VAL A 88 2.83 -1.28 -2.24
C VAL A 88 1.40 -1.68 -1.91
N ARG A 89 1.22 -2.73 -1.09
CA ARG A 89 -0.11 -3.19 -0.67
C ARG A 89 -0.85 -2.15 0.17
N THR A 90 -0.18 -1.52 1.13
CA THR A 90 -0.80 -0.48 1.96
C THR A 90 -1.15 0.76 1.14
N GLU A 91 -0.28 1.17 0.21
CA GLU A 91 -0.58 2.27 -0.72
C GLU A 91 -1.75 1.97 -1.65
N TYR A 92 -1.84 0.72 -2.14
CA TYR A 92 -2.97 0.26 -2.94
C TYR A 92 -4.30 0.35 -2.17
N GLU A 93 -4.34 -0.14 -0.92
CA GLU A 93 -5.53 -0.07 -0.06
C GLU A 93 -5.93 1.39 0.22
N ARG A 94 -4.95 2.25 0.50
CA ARG A 94 -5.17 3.69 0.71
C ARG A 94 -5.75 4.37 -0.53
N LEU A 95 -5.21 4.07 -1.72
CA LEU A 95 -5.69 4.64 -2.98
C LEU A 95 -7.07 4.09 -3.36
N SER A 96 -7.31 2.80 -3.15
CA SER A 96 -8.60 2.16 -3.37
C SER A 96 -9.69 2.82 -2.51
N GLY A 97 -9.42 3.05 -1.22
CA GLY A 97 -10.32 3.79 -0.33
C GLY A 97 -10.64 5.20 -0.83
N LYS A 98 -9.62 5.97 -1.23
CA LYS A 98 -9.82 7.30 -1.83
C LYS A 98 -10.67 7.26 -3.11
N HIS A 99 -10.45 6.26 -3.96
CA HIS A 99 -11.21 6.07 -5.18
C HIS A 99 -12.69 5.77 -4.90
N VAL A 100 -13.01 4.90 -3.94
CA VAL A 100 -14.39 4.61 -3.54
C VAL A 100 -15.09 5.89 -3.05
N THR A 101 -14.45 6.65 -2.17
CA THR A 101 -15.00 7.91 -1.66
C THR A 101 -15.19 8.96 -2.77
N ALA A 102 -14.23 9.09 -3.69
CA ALA A 102 -14.34 10.01 -4.83
C ALA A 102 -15.50 9.61 -5.76
N LYS A 103 -15.64 8.31 -6.04
CA LYS A 103 -16.74 7.77 -6.86
C LYS A 103 -18.11 8.07 -6.25
N GLU A 104 -18.25 7.93 -4.93
CA GLU A 104 -19.51 8.26 -4.25
C GLU A 104 -19.81 9.76 -4.28
N LYS A 105 -18.79 10.60 -4.11
CA LYS A 105 -18.94 12.07 -4.27
C LYS A 105 -19.39 12.44 -5.68
N CYS A 106 -18.83 11.82 -6.72
CA CYS A 106 -19.26 12.03 -8.11
C CYS A 106 -20.72 11.61 -8.30
N ARG A 107 -21.11 10.41 -7.83
CA ARG A 107 -22.48 9.91 -7.92
C ARG A 107 -23.50 10.83 -7.25
N ASN A 108 -23.17 11.36 -6.07
CA ASN A 108 -24.00 12.35 -5.37
C ASN A 108 -24.08 13.67 -6.16
N GLY A 109 -22.96 14.11 -6.75
CA GLY A 109 -22.92 15.25 -7.65
C GLY A 109 -23.85 15.10 -8.85
N ASP A 110 -23.79 13.96 -9.53
CA ASP A 110 -24.64 13.63 -10.68
C ASP A 110 -26.12 13.62 -10.30
N ALA A 111 -26.47 13.05 -9.14
CA ALA A 111 -27.85 13.07 -8.64
C ALA A 111 -28.36 14.49 -8.37
N LYS A 112 -27.52 15.36 -7.78
CA LYS A 112 -27.85 16.77 -7.55
C LYS A 112 -28.01 17.53 -8.87
N LEU A 113 -27.14 17.30 -9.85
CA LEU A 113 -27.23 17.91 -11.18
C LEU A 113 -28.51 17.48 -11.91
N ALA A 114 -28.82 16.19 -11.94
CA ALA A 114 -30.06 15.68 -12.55
C ALA A 114 -31.32 16.29 -11.91
N LEU A 115 -31.32 16.48 -10.58
CA LEU A 115 -32.41 17.18 -9.89
C LEU A 115 -32.52 18.64 -10.34
N ARG A 116 -31.40 19.37 -10.43
CA ARG A 116 -31.38 20.78 -10.88
C ARG A 116 -31.85 20.91 -12.33
N GLU A 117 -31.43 20.01 -13.21
CA GLU A 117 -31.89 19.97 -14.60
C GLU A 117 -33.40 19.80 -14.70
N LEU A 118 -33.97 18.87 -13.90
CA LEU A 118 -35.42 18.68 -13.83
C LEU A 118 -36.13 19.94 -13.32
N GLN A 119 -35.64 20.56 -12.26
CA GLN A 119 -36.19 21.80 -11.70
C GLN A 119 -36.17 22.95 -12.73
N ILE A 120 -35.06 23.13 -13.45
CA ILE A 120 -34.93 24.16 -14.51
C ILE A 120 -35.92 23.87 -15.65
N LYS A 121 -36.03 22.61 -16.09
CA LYS A 121 -36.98 22.20 -17.13
C LYS A 121 -38.44 22.49 -16.73
N ASN A 122 -38.79 22.21 -15.48
CA ASN A 122 -40.10 22.52 -14.92
C ASN A 122 -40.36 24.03 -14.89
N MET A 123 -39.38 24.81 -14.40
CA MET A 123 -39.45 26.27 -14.37
C MET A 123 -39.69 26.87 -15.76
N ILE A 124 -38.93 26.42 -16.78
CA ILE A 124 -39.12 26.85 -18.17
C ILE A 124 -40.55 26.55 -18.63
N THR A 125 -41.06 25.37 -18.32
CA THR A 125 -42.42 24.93 -18.72
C THR A 125 -43.50 25.78 -18.08
N ILE A 126 -43.40 26.02 -16.77
CA ILE A 126 -44.34 26.86 -16.00
C ILE A 126 -44.33 28.29 -16.53
N MET A 127 -43.14 28.85 -16.76
CA MET A 127 -42.97 30.20 -17.30
C MET A 127 -43.59 30.34 -18.69
N ARG A 128 -43.35 29.38 -19.58
CA ARG A 128 -43.97 29.34 -20.92
C ARG A 128 -45.50 29.34 -20.82
N ARG A 129 -46.07 28.53 -19.92
CA ARG A 129 -47.52 28.46 -19.67
C ARG A 129 -48.08 29.80 -19.16
N LYS A 130 -47.49 30.38 -18.11
CA LYS A 130 -47.94 31.68 -17.55
C LYS A 130 -47.85 32.81 -18.58
N LEU A 131 -46.78 32.82 -19.39
CA LEU A 131 -46.60 33.81 -20.44
C LEU A 131 -47.66 33.68 -21.56
N ALA A 132 -48.04 32.45 -21.93
CA ALA A 132 -49.13 32.21 -22.87
C ALA A 132 -50.48 32.70 -22.32
N THR A 133 -50.81 32.38 -21.06
CA THR A 133 -52.04 32.87 -20.40
C THR A 133 -52.09 34.40 -20.33
N ASN A 134 -50.98 35.05 -19.96
CA ASN A 134 -50.91 36.51 -19.92
C ASN A 134 -51.15 37.15 -21.29
N ARG A 135 -50.60 36.56 -22.37
CA ARG A 135 -50.87 37.04 -23.74
C ARG A 135 -52.35 36.97 -24.09
N VAL A 136 -53.04 35.87 -23.76
CA VAL A 136 -54.49 35.71 -24.02
C VAL A 136 -55.30 36.74 -23.22
N ILE A 137 -55.02 36.91 -21.93
CA ILE A 137 -55.70 37.90 -21.07
C ILE A 137 -55.55 39.31 -21.65
N LEU A 138 -54.35 39.68 -22.08
CA LEU A 138 -54.08 41.01 -22.62
C LEU A 138 -54.81 41.27 -23.95
N VAL A 139 -54.92 40.26 -24.81
CA VAL A 139 -55.76 40.33 -26.03
C VAL A 139 -57.23 40.48 -25.67
N ALA A 140 -57.74 39.69 -24.70
CA ALA A 140 -59.12 39.76 -24.24
C ALA A 140 -59.47 41.13 -23.64
N LEU A 141 -58.58 41.72 -22.82
CA LEU A 141 -58.74 43.06 -22.25
C LEU A 141 -58.80 44.13 -23.34
N ARG A 142 -57.92 44.05 -24.35
CA ARG A 142 -57.95 44.96 -25.51
C ARG A 142 -59.25 44.83 -26.30
N ALA A 143 -59.75 43.62 -26.50
CA ALA A 143 -61.01 43.37 -27.19
C ALA A 143 -62.22 43.89 -26.37
N ALA A 144 -62.29 43.57 -25.08
CA ALA A 144 -63.34 44.04 -24.18
C ALA A 144 -63.41 45.58 -24.15
N HIS A 145 -62.26 46.26 -24.09
CA HIS A 145 -62.21 47.72 -24.13
C HIS A 145 -62.84 48.32 -25.40
N LYS A 146 -62.75 47.63 -26.54
CA LYS A 146 -63.36 48.07 -27.81
C LYS A 146 -64.88 47.84 -27.85
N VAL A 147 -65.38 46.80 -27.19
CA VAL A 147 -66.77 46.32 -27.32
C VAL A 147 -67.72 46.90 -26.25
N LEU A 148 -67.22 47.36 -25.10
CA LEU A 148 -68.07 47.79 -23.98
C LEU A 148 -68.94 49.03 -24.29
N PRO A 149 -70.24 49.01 -23.96
CA PRO A 149 -71.19 50.07 -24.31
C PRO A 149 -71.16 51.28 -23.36
N THR A 150 -70.71 51.16 -22.10
CA THR A 150 -70.78 52.27 -21.13
C THR A 150 -69.44 52.98 -20.88
N LEU A 151 -69.48 54.32 -20.72
CA LEU A 151 -68.32 55.17 -20.44
C LEU A 151 -67.58 54.82 -19.13
N LYS A 152 -68.32 54.33 -18.11
CA LYS A 152 -67.76 53.94 -16.81
C LYS A 152 -66.89 52.69 -16.91
N GLU A 153 -67.34 51.70 -17.69
CA GLU A 153 -66.59 50.47 -17.95
C GLU A 153 -65.38 50.73 -18.84
N LYS A 154 -65.52 51.55 -19.89
CA LYS A 154 -64.38 51.98 -20.72
C LYS A 154 -63.26 52.62 -19.89
N ARG A 155 -63.59 53.52 -18.94
CA ARG A 155 -62.60 54.13 -18.04
C ARG A 155 -61.94 53.10 -17.11
N ARG A 156 -62.68 52.13 -16.57
CA ARG A 156 -62.16 51.09 -15.70
C ARG A 156 -61.14 50.21 -16.43
N TYR A 157 -61.46 49.76 -17.63
CA TYR A 157 -60.56 48.95 -18.45
C TYR A 157 -59.35 49.74 -18.99
N ALA A 158 -59.53 51.02 -19.34
CA ALA A 158 -58.41 51.90 -19.70
C ALA A 158 -57.42 52.06 -18.54
N ARG A 159 -57.92 52.23 -17.30
CA ARG A 159 -57.09 52.29 -16.10
C ARG A 159 -56.33 50.98 -15.85
N ILE A 160 -56.98 49.82 -16.03
CA ILE A 160 -56.33 48.50 -15.90
C ILE A 160 -55.25 48.31 -16.99
N LEU A 161 -55.54 48.71 -18.24
CA LEU A 161 -54.57 48.67 -19.34
C LEU A 161 -53.37 49.58 -19.09
N GLU A 162 -53.57 50.78 -18.54
CA GLU A 162 -52.46 51.66 -18.18
C GLU A 162 -51.65 51.14 -16.98
N LEU A 163 -52.32 50.61 -15.96
CA LEU A 163 -51.63 49.92 -14.86
C LEU A 163 -50.83 48.71 -15.35
N ALA A 164 -51.31 48.01 -16.39
CA ALA A 164 -50.58 46.90 -17.01
C ALA A 164 -49.42 47.34 -17.93
N LYS A 165 -49.41 48.61 -18.39
CA LYS A 165 -48.30 49.20 -19.17
C LYS A 165 -47.22 49.82 -18.29
N GLN A 166 -47.59 50.37 -17.15
CA GLN A 166 -46.63 50.81 -16.14
C GLN A 166 -45.84 49.57 -15.66
N ALA A 167 -44.52 49.72 -15.58
CA ALA A 167 -43.58 48.64 -15.26
C ALA A 167 -44.11 47.76 -14.13
N PRO A 168 -43.92 46.43 -14.21
CA PRO A 168 -44.60 45.53 -13.31
C PRO A 168 -44.22 45.87 -11.87
N HIS A 169 -45.23 46.06 -11.02
CA HIS A 169 -45.08 46.32 -9.59
C HIS A 169 -44.05 45.32 -9.05
N LYS A 170 -42.89 45.78 -8.55
CA LYS A 170 -41.76 44.90 -8.18
C LYS A 170 -42.22 43.74 -7.29
N ASP A 171 -43.14 44.03 -6.37
CA ASP A 171 -43.71 43.04 -5.44
C ASP A 171 -44.61 41.97 -6.10
N GLY A 172 -45.20 42.28 -7.26
CA GLY A 172 -45.98 41.32 -8.05
C GLY A 172 -45.06 40.36 -8.81
N VAL A 173 -43.98 40.88 -9.40
CA VAL A 173 -42.96 40.06 -10.07
C VAL A 173 -42.27 39.14 -9.08
N SER A 174 -41.88 39.65 -7.92
CA SER A 174 -41.24 38.86 -6.87
C SER A 174 -42.15 37.73 -6.37
N ARG A 175 -43.46 37.99 -6.16
CA ARG A 175 -44.42 36.94 -5.77
C ARG A 175 -44.59 35.87 -6.84
N GLU A 176 -44.70 36.26 -8.10
CA GLU A 176 -44.82 35.29 -9.20
C GLU A 176 -43.54 34.49 -9.39
N LEU A 177 -42.36 35.11 -9.26
CA LEU A 177 -41.08 34.43 -9.30
C LEU A 177 -40.97 33.38 -8.17
N VAL A 178 -41.35 33.75 -6.95
CA VAL A 178 -41.40 32.81 -5.80
C VAL A 178 -42.36 31.66 -6.09
N GLY A 179 -43.56 31.95 -6.60
CA GLY A 179 -44.54 30.92 -6.96
C GLY A 179 -44.04 29.97 -8.06
N VAL A 180 -43.36 30.50 -9.07
CA VAL A 180 -42.75 29.70 -10.16
C VAL A 180 -41.63 28.81 -9.62
N LEU A 181 -40.78 29.33 -8.74
CA LEU A 181 -39.68 28.57 -8.15
C LEU A 181 -40.21 27.45 -7.23
N GLN A 182 -41.23 27.73 -6.42
CA GLN A 182 -41.90 26.71 -5.60
C GLN A 182 -42.58 25.63 -6.45
N GLU A 183 -43.33 26.02 -7.49
CA GLU A 183 -44.00 25.08 -8.41
C GLU A 183 -42.99 24.24 -9.20
N ALA A 184 -41.81 24.80 -9.52
CA ALA A 184 -40.71 24.08 -10.14
C ALA A 184 -39.95 23.15 -9.17
N GLY A 185 -40.30 23.15 -7.88
CA GLY A 185 -39.73 22.28 -6.86
C GLY A 185 -38.45 22.80 -6.21
N PHE A 186 -38.13 24.09 -6.34
CA PHE A 186 -37.03 24.71 -5.60
C PHE A 186 -37.45 24.91 -4.13
N LYS A 187 -36.59 24.50 -3.20
CA LYS A 187 -36.69 24.92 -1.79
C LYS A 187 -36.16 26.35 -1.67
N LEU A 188 -37.05 27.29 -1.37
CA LEU A 188 -36.69 28.68 -1.13
C LEU A 188 -36.47 28.87 0.38
N SER A 189 -35.23 29.06 0.80
CA SER A 189 -34.88 29.47 2.18
C SER A 189 -34.75 30.99 2.33
N TRP A 190 -34.86 31.74 1.24
CA TRP A 190 -34.85 33.20 1.27
C TRP A 190 -36.29 33.68 1.38
N VAL A 191 -36.67 34.18 2.56
CA VAL A 191 -37.46 35.41 2.81
C VAL A 191 -37.78 35.45 4.32
N GLU A 192 -36.87 36.01 5.11
CA GLU A 192 -37.30 36.95 6.15
C GLU A 192 -37.19 38.36 5.55
N PRO A 193 -38.22 39.21 5.64
CA PRO A 193 -38.19 40.53 5.03
C PRO A 193 -37.28 41.46 5.86
N GLY A 194 -36.01 41.58 5.46
CA GLY A 194 -35.06 42.52 6.07
C GLY A 194 -33.57 42.26 5.84
N ALA A 195 -33.17 41.09 5.37
CA ALA A 195 -31.74 40.76 5.24
C ALA A 195 -31.15 41.19 3.88
N THR A 196 -30.21 42.13 3.94
CA THR A 196 -29.30 42.51 2.87
C THR A 196 -28.57 41.28 2.32
N THR A 197 -28.40 41.25 0.99
CA THR A 197 -27.60 40.30 0.20
C THR A 197 -26.54 39.56 1.01
N GLN A 198 -26.75 38.26 1.19
CA GLN A 198 -25.66 37.32 1.44
C GLN A 198 -25.55 36.34 0.26
N THR A 199 -24.32 36.19 -0.18
CA THR A 199 -23.78 35.25 -1.16
C THR A 199 -24.39 33.86 -0.99
N PRO A 200 -24.56 33.05 -2.06
CA PRO A 200 -25.16 31.73 -1.96
C PRO A 200 -24.39 30.87 -0.94
N GLU A 201 -25.07 30.54 0.14
CA GLU A 201 -24.57 29.73 1.23
C GLU A 201 -24.21 28.35 0.69
N GLN A 202 -22.91 28.05 0.73
CA GLN A 202 -22.38 26.73 0.53
C GLN A 202 -22.99 25.80 1.58
N THR A 203 -23.52 24.67 1.14
CA THR A 203 -24.06 23.62 2.02
C THR A 203 -22.91 23.03 2.87
N PRO A 204 -23.18 22.59 4.11
CA PRO A 204 -22.29 22.72 5.27
C PRO A 204 -20.97 21.96 5.19
N GLU A 205 -19.92 22.56 5.75
CA GLU A 205 -18.76 21.84 6.27
C GLU A 205 -19.20 20.93 7.44
N GLU A 206 -18.86 19.65 7.34
CA GLU A 206 -18.91 18.70 8.47
C GLU A 206 -17.86 19.09 9.53
N PRO A 207 -18.09 18.74 10.81
CA PRO A 207 -17.36 19.28 11.93
C PRO A 207 -15.92 18.75 11.99
N THR A 208 -14.96 19.67 12.00
CA THR A 208 -13.60 19.43 12.46
C THR A 208 -13.64 19.03 13.93
N THR A 209 -13.43 17.74 14.21
CA THR A 209 -13.15 17.25 15.57
C THR A 209 -11.72 17.68 15.91
N ALA A 210 -11.61 18.79 16.64
CA ALA A 210 -10.40 19.11 17.39
C ALA A 210 -10.41 18.23 18.65
N ALA A 211 -9.63 17.15 18.65
CA ALA A 211 -9.18 16.54 19.89
C ALA A 211 -7.97 17.34 20.38
N ALA A 212 -8.21 18.15 21.41
CA ALA A 212 -7.16 18.66 22.26
C ALA A 212 -6.71 17.54 23.19
N GLU A 213 -5.46 17.10 23.07
CA GLU A 213 -4.74 16.52 24.20
C GLU A 213 -3.72 17.55 24.66
N LYS A 214 -4.04 18.15 25.81
CA LYS A 214 -3.12 18.86 26.65
C LYS A 214 -3.08 18.05 27.93
N ASP A 215 -2.03 17.25 28.11
CA ASP A 215 -1.69 16.74 29.43
C ASP A 215 -0.29 17.21 29.82
N THR A 216 -0.22 17.53 31.10
CA THR A 216 0.78 18.34 31.78
C THR A 216 1.71 17.41 32.54
N ASP A 217 2.94 17.87 32.81
CA ASP A 217 3.97 17.30 33.68
C ASP A 217 3.50 16.37 34.80
N MET A 218 4.23 15.26 35.00
CA MET A 218 4.82 14.98 36.31
C MET A 218 5.99 13.98 36.21
N GLN A 219 7.12 14.40 36.80
CA GLN A 219 8.23 13.56 37.23
C GLN A 219 7.76 12.36 38.05
N THR A 220 8.41 11.21 37.90
CA THR A 220 8.93 10.40 39.00
C THR A 220 9.92 9.37 38.47
N SER A 221 11.19 9.49 38.88
CA SER A 221 12.10 8.34 38.99
C SER A 221 11.57 7.36 40.03
N PRO A 222 11.94 6.07 39.93
CA PRO A 222 12.88 5.56 40.94
C PRO A 222 14.08 4.81 40.33
N GLN A 223 15.20 4.93 41.03
CA GLN A 223 16.36 4.04 40.97
C GLN A 223 15.99 2.61 41.42
N GLU A 224 16.63 1.59 40.83
CA GLU A 224 17.33 0.46 41.48
C GLU A 224 17.95 -0.42 40.37
N VAL A 225 19.28 -0.49 40.19
CA VAL A 225 20.34 -1.25 40.92
C VAL A 225 20.47 -2.72 40.47
N ALA A 226 21.74 -3.10 40.17
CA ALA A 226 22.35 -4.43 39.96
C ALA A 226 22.11 -5.07 38.56
N ASN A 227 23.11 -5.55 37.80
CA ASN A 227 24.53 -5.86 38.02
C ASN A 227 25.38 -5.45 36.81
#